data_AF-A0AAD7GL06-F1
#
_entry.id   AF-A0AAD7GL06-F1
#
_cell.length_a   1.000
_cell.length_b   1.000
_cell.length_c   1.000
_cell.angle_alpha   90.00
_cell.angle_beta   90.00
_cell.angle_gamma   90.00
#
_symmetry.space_group_name_H-M   'P 1'
#
loop_
_entity.id
_entity.type
_entity.pdbx_description
1 polymer ?
#
loop_
_entity_poly.entity_id
_entity_poly.type
_entity_poly.pdbx_seq_one_letter_code
_entity_poly.pdbx_strand_id
1 'polypeptide(L)'
;FGRVTQCRIGHCFTGEYYSQFVPAENIDCPCGEAFQTREHLLRECPQYEDQRHVLEAVSRDISLPEILGTKEGIAALAEFLETSGAFTKTGKPRRPLDLPSFEDEPEPEDSDDDGDG
;
A
#
# COMPACT_ATOMS: atom_id res chain seq x y z
N PHE A 1 -8.69 2.86 3.31
CA PHE A 1 -9.46 2.13 2.27
C PHE A 1 -8.82 2.05 0.87
N GLY A 2 -8.15 3.08 0.32
CA GLY A 2 -7.62 3.02 -1.07
C GLY A 2 -6.78 1.78 -1.41
N ARG A 3 -5.89 1.34 -0.51
CA ARG A 3 -5.08 0.12 -0.70
C ARG A 3 -5.90 -1.18 -0.69
N VAL A 4 -6.99 -1.23 0.07
CA VAL A 4 -7.92 -2.38 0.08
C VAL A 4 -8.56 -2.50 -1.30
N THR A 5 -9.08 -1.40 -1.85
CA THR A 5 -9.63 -1.39 -3.21
C THR A 5 -8.59 -1.83 -4.23
N GLN A 6 -7.38 -1.25 -4.20
CA GLN A 6 -6.27 -1.61 -5.09
C GLN A 6 -5.93 -3.10 -5.03
N CYS A 7 -5.82 -3.68 -3.83
CA CYS A 7 -5.55 -5.11 -3.64
C CYS A 7 -6.64 -5.97 -4.31
N ARG A 8 -7.91 -5.64 -4.09
CA ARG A 8 -9.05 -6.39 -4.65
C ARG A 8 -9.05 -6.39 -6.17
N ILE A 9 -8.73 -5.26 -6.80
CA ILE A 9 -8.71 -5.13 -8.27
C ILE A 9 -7.36 -5.48 -8.90
N GLY A 10 -6.33 -5.81 -8.12
CA GLY A 10 -4.99 -6.14 -8.65
C GLY A 10 -4.15 -4.93 -9.07
N HIS A 11 -4.53 -3.71 -8.66
CA HIS A 11 -3.81 -2.46 -8.94
C HIS A 11 -2.95 -2.00 -7.76
N CYS A 12 -2.40 -2.96 -7.02
CA CYS A 12 -1.47 -2.73 -5.92
C CYS A 12 -0.02 -2.80 -6.40
N PHE A 13 0.89 -2.10 -5.70
CA PHE A 13 2.34 -2.18 -5.96
C PHE A 13 2.85 -3.60 -5.71
N THR A 14 2.91 -4.37 -6.80
CA THR A 14 3.21 -5.81 -6.85
C THR A 14 3.92 -6.12 -8.17
N GLY A 15 4.64 -7.23 -8.24
CA GLY A 15 5.21 -7.74 -9.49
C GLY A 15 4.14 -8.03 -10.55
N GLU A 16 2.96 -8.53 -10.15
CA GLU A 16 1.79 -8.68 -11.04
C GLU A 16 1.41 -7.37 -11.74
N TYR A 17 1.37 -6.27 -10.98
CA TYR A 17 1.07 -4.94 -11.53
C TYR A 17 2.23 -4.39 -12.37
N TYR A 18 3.47 -4.48 -11.88
CA TYR A 18 4.63 -3.92 -12.58
C TYR A 18 4.90 -4.61 -13.91
N SER A 19 4.79 -5.94 -13.97
CA SER A 19 4.96 -6.70 -15.22
C SER A 19 4.02 -6.26 -16.34
N GLN A 20 2.84 -5.73 -16.01
CA GLN A 20 1.84 -5.30 -16.99
C GLN A 20 1.87 -3.80 -17.28
N PHE A 21 2.03 -2.98 -16.24
CA PHE A 21 1.81 -1.53 -16.34
C PHE A 21 3.08 -0.70 -16.21
N VAL A 22 4.15 -1.26 -15.62
CA VAL A 22 5.44 -0.56 -15.45
C VAL A 22 6.61 -1.53 -15.67
N PRO A 23 6.85 -2.04 -16.89
CA PRO A 23 7.77 -3.16 -17.13
C PRO A 23 9.25 -2.89 -16.80
N ALA A 24 9.60 -1.63 -16.53
CA ALA A 24 10.93 -1.23 -16.09
C ALA A 24 11.16 -1.39 -14.57
N GLU A 25 10.10 -1.56 -13.77
CA GLU A 25 10.21 -1.78 -12.32
C GLU A 25 10.53 -3.26 -12.03
N ASN A 26 11.21 -3.52 -10.91
CA ASN A 26 11.52 -4.89 -10.49
C ASN A 26 10.23 -5.61 -10.04
N ILE A 27 10.08 -6.87 -10.47
CA ILE A 27 8.94 -7.73 -10.15
C ILE A 27 9.23 -8.71 -9.01
N ASP A 28 10.49 -8.85 -8.62
CA ASP A 28 10.93 -9.70 -7.51
C ASP A 28 10.41 -9.17 -6.18
N CYS A 29 10.07 -10.07 -5.26
CA CYS A 29 9.79 -9.69 -3.89
C CYS A 29 11.12 -9.51 -3.13
N PRO A 30 11.26 -8.49 -2.26
CA PRO A 30 12.48 -8.33 -1.48
C PRO A 30 12.70 -9.44 -0.44
N CYS A 31 11.76 -10.37 -0.27
CA CYS A 31 11.93 -11.61 0.49
C CYS A 31 12.78 -12.67 -0.25
N GLY A 32 13.06 -12.47 -1.54
CA GLY A 32 13.79 -13.41 -2.41
C GLY A 32 12.93 -14.17 -3.42
N GLU A 33 11.60 -14.05 -3.34
CA GLU A 33 10.70 -14.64 -4.35
C GLU A 33 10.85 -13.92 -5.69
N ALA A 34 10.97 -14.67 -6.79
CA ALA A 34 11.23 -14.11 -8.12
C ALA A 34 10.01 -13.41 -8.74
N PHE A 35 8.82 -13.62 -8.17
CA PHE A 35 7.62 -12.96 -8.67
C PHE A 35 6.66 -12.60 -7.54
N GLN A 36 6.51 -11.30 -7.30
CA GLN A 36 5.65 -10.79 -6.26
C GLN A 36 4.17 -10.79 -6.66
N THR A 37 3.42 -11.78 -6.16
CA THR A 37 1.95 -11.86 -6.34
C THR A 37 1.18 -11.40 -5.11
N ARG A 38 -0.10 -11.07 -5.27
CA ARG A 38 -1.01 -10.83 -4.14
C ARG A 38 -1.13 -12.03 -3.22
N GLU A 39 -1.21 -13.24 -3.78
CA GLU A 39 -1.28 -14.48 -3.01
C GLU A 39 -0.03 -14.66 -2.16
N HIS A 40 1.15 -14.51 -2.76
CA HIS A 40 2.42 -14.58 -2.05
C HIS A 40 2.45 -13.58 -0.89
N LEU A 41 2.14 -12.31 -1.14
CA LEU A 41 2.21 -11.28 -0.09
C LEU A 41 1.20 -11.51 1.04
N LEU A 42 -0.01 -11.98 0.73
CA LEU A 42 -1.06 -12.22 1.73
C LEU A 42 -0.89 -13.54 2.49
N ARG A 43 -0.31 -14.58 1.89
CA ARG A 43 -0.27 -15.93 2.48
C ARG A 43 1.12 -16.44 2.85
N GLU A 44 2.17 -16.05 2.12
CA GLU A 44 3.46 -16.76 2.16
C GLU A 44 4.65 -15.87 2.53
N CYS A 45 4.62 -14.59 2.14
CA CYS A 45 5.79 -13.71 2.23
C CYS A 45 6.30 -13.56 3.66
N PRO A 46 7.53 -14.00 3.97
CA PRO A 46 8.10 -13.93 5.33
C PRO A 46 8.16 -12.50 5.89
N GLN A 47 8.20 -11.48 5.03
CA GLN A 47 8.22 -10.08 5.46
C GLN A 47 6.99 -9.66 6.27
N TYR A 48 5.88 -10.37 6.10
CA TYR A 48 4.61 -10.04 6.75
C TYR A 48 4.11 -11.15 7.66
N GLU A 49 4.96 -12.10 8.04
CA GLU A 49 4.62 -13.22 8.92
C GLU A 49 4.03 -12.72 10.25
N ASP A 50 4.69 -11.73 10.87
CA ASP A 50 4.27 -11.17 12.16
C ASP A 50 2.86 -10.57 12.12
N GLN A 51 2.45 -9.96 11.00
CA GLN A 51 1.13 -9.34 10.86
C GLN A 51 0.08 -10.30 10.30
N ARG A 52 0.48 -11.48 9.80
CA ARG A 52 -0.40 -12.43 9.10
C ARG A 52 -1.50 -12.98 10.00
N HIS A 53 -1.27 -13.05 11.31
CA HIS A 53 -2.25 -13.53 12.30
C HIS A 53 -3.61 -12.82 12.20
N VAL A 54 -3.64 -11.55 11.77
CA VAL A 54 -4.88 -10.78 11.54
C VAL A 54 -5.74 -11.42 10.45
N LEU A 55 -5.12 -11.91 9.37
CA LEU A 55 -5.81 -12.60 8.29
C LEU A 55 -6.20 -14.03 8.70
N GLU A 56 -5.31 -14.73 9.41
CA GLU A 56 -5.53 -16.10 9.89
C GLU A 56 -6.71 -16.21 10.87
N ALA A 57 -6.95 -15.15 11.65
CA ALA A 57 -8.09 -15.07 12.55
C ALA A 57 -9.45 -15.12 11.83
N VAL A 58 -9.49 -14.68 10.57
CA VAL A 58 -10.70 -14.74 9.73
C VAL A 58 -10.69 -15.99 8.85
N SER A 59 -9.56 -16.31 8.24
CA SER A 59 -9.40 -17.45 7.34
C SER A 59 -8.08 -18.15 7.61
N ARG A 60 -8.13 -19.33 8.24
CA ARG A 60 -6.93 -20.07 8.69
C ARG A 60 -5.93 -20.34 7.57
N ASP A 61 -6.41 -20.64 6.37
CA ASP A 61 -5.59 -20.90 5.18
C ASP A 61 -5.45 -19.65 4.28
N ILE A 62 -5.96 -18.49 4.74
CA ILE A 62 -5.94 -17.18 4.07
C ILE A 62 -6.50 -17.31 2.65
N SER A 63 -7.75 -17.79 2.57
CA SER A 63 -8.47 -17.94 1.32
C SER A 63 -8.69 -16.56 0.68
N LEU A 64 -8.10 -16.29 -0.48
CA LEU A 64 -8.27 -15.01 -1.18
C LEU A 64 -9.74 -14.66 -1.44
N PRO A 65 -10.60 -15.59 -1.90
CA PRO A 65 -12.04 -15.31 -2.03
C PRO A 65 -12.70 -14.82 -0.73
N GLU A 66 -12.27 -15.36 0.41
CA GLU A 66 -12.79 -14.95 1.71
C GLU A 66 -12.23 -13.59 2.13
N ILE A 67 -10.90 -13.43 2.14
CA ILE A 67 -10.21 -12.20 2.53
C ILE A 67 -10.63 -11.00 1.64
N LEU A 68 -10.80 -11.22 0.33
CA LEU A 68 -11.12 -10.16 -0.63
C LEU A 68 -12.62 -9.99 -0.88
N GLY A 69 -13.45 -10.93 -0.42
CA GLY A 69 -14.87 -11.03 -0.79
C GLY A 69 -15.85 -10.83 0.37
N THR A 70 -15.47 -11.09 1.62
CA THR A 70 -16.36 -10.95 2.79
C THR A 70 -16.12 -9.63 3.53
N LYS A 71 -17.09 -9.20 4.34
CA LYS A 71 -16.95 -7.96 5.12
C LYS A 71 -15.86 -8.11 6.19
N GLU A 72 -15.85 -9.25 6.84
CA GLU A 72 -14.89 -9.64 7.87
C GLU A 72 -13.49 -9.74 7.28
N GLY A 73 -13.34 -10.40 6.13
CA GLY A 73 -12.07 -10.49 5.40
C GLY A 73 -11.55 -9.13 4.96
N ILE A 74 -12.43 -8.26 4.46
CA ILE A 74 -12.07 -6.89 4.04
C ILE A 74 -11.62 -6.05 5.24
N ALA A 75 -12.26 -6.21 6.41
CA ALA A 75 -11.85 -5.53 7.64
C ALA A 75 -10.46 -6.01 8.10
N ALA A 76 -10.24 -7.32 8.15
CA ALA A 76 -8.93 -7.90 8.48
C ALA A 76 -7.85 -7.49 7.47
N LEU A 77 -8.18 -7.44 6.17
CA LEU A 77 -7.27 -6.93 5.15
C LEU A 77 -6.91 -5.47 5.41
N ALA A 78 -7.87 -4.62 5.77
CA ALA A 78 -7.59 -3.22 6.06
C ALA A 78 -6.56 -3.07 7.19
N GLU A 79 -6.76 -3.81 8.28
CA GLU A 79 -5.86 -3.84 9.44
C GLU A 79 -4.49 -4.42 9.10
N PHE A 80 -4.43 -5.55 8.37
CA PHE A 80 -3.20 -6.14 7.88
C PHE A 80 -2.40 -5.13 7.05
N LEU A 81 -3.03 -4.42 6.11
CA LEU A 81 -2.34 -3.44 5.27
C LEU A 81 -1.83 -2.25 6.07
N GLU A 82 -2.59 -1.80 7.07
CA GLU A 82 -2.20 -0.71 7.97
C GLU A 82 -0.93 -1.05 8.75
N THR A 83 -0.90 -2.22 9.36
CA THR A 83 0.20 -2.65 10.24
C THR A 83 1.42 -3.16 9.50
N SER A 84 1.25 -3.87 8.38
CA SER A 84 2.36 -4.45 7.61
C SER A 84 3.02 -3.47 6.64
N GLY A 85 2.24 -2.54 6.09
CA GLY A 85 2.69 -1.73 4.96
C GLY A 85 2.70 -2.46 3.61
N ALA A 86 2.13 -3.66 3.53
CA ALA A 86 1.97 -4.38 2.28
C ALA A 86 1.22 -3.51 1.24
N PHE A 87 1.53 -3.76 -0.04
CA PHE A 87 1.04 -3.00 -1.20
C PHE A 87 1.32 -1.49 -1.17
N THR A 88 2.35 -1.06 -0.44
CA THR A 88 2.98 0.26 -0.62
C THR A 88 4.19 0.12 -1.55
N LYS A 89 4.62 1.22 -2.19
CA LYS A 89 5.83 1.20 -3.03
C LYS A 89 7.09 0.78 -2.26
N THR A 90 7.13 1.02 -0.94
CA THR A 90 8.29 0.74 -0.09
C THR A 90 8.17 -0.57 0.69
N GLY A 91 7.01 -1.22 0.69
CA GLY A 91 6.72 -2.37 1.56
C GLY A 91 6.73 -2.03 3.06
N LYS A 92 6.58 -0.75 3.43
CA LYS A 92 6.61 -0.28 4.83
C LYS A 92 5.32 0.45 5.20
N PRO A 93 4.89 0.41 6.47
CA PRO A 93 3.74 1.18 6.93
C PRO A 93 3.88 2.65 6.56
N ARG A 94 2.77 3.28 6.18
CA ARG A 94 2.80 4.72 5.89
C ARG A 94 3.09 5.45 7.21
N ARG A 95 4.09 6.33 7.17
CA ARG A 95 4.26 7.31 8.24
C ARG A 95 2.99 8.18 8.30
N PRO A 96 2.56 8.61 9.50
CA PRO A 96 1.61 9.70 9.62
C PRO A 96 2.10 10.86 8.75
N LEU A 97 1.20 11.44 7.96
CA LEU A 97 1.53 12.65 7.22
C LEU A 97 1.63 13.78 8.24
N ASP A 98 2.83 14.33 8.42
CA ASP A 98 2.96 15.69 8.92
C ASP A 98 2.46 16.61 7.80
N LEU A 99 1.15 16.83 7.79
CA LEU A 99 0.53 17.73 6.83
C LEU A 99 1.00 19.14 7.17
N PRO A 100 1.51 19.91 6.19
CA PRO A 100 1.76 21.33 6.42
C PRO A 100 0.45 21.99 6.86
N SER A 101 0.53 22.82 7.90
CA SER A 101 -0.59 23.64 8.32
C SER A 101 -0.67 24.88 7.43
N PHE A 102 -1.78 25.61 7.53
CA PHE A 102 -1.89 26.93 6.88
C PHE A 102 -0.80 27.92 7.37
N GLU A 103 -0.21 27.67 8.55
CA GLU A 103 0.86 28.49 9.10
C GLU A 103 2.22 28.22 8.42
N ASP A 104 2.36 27.09 7.72
CA ASP A 104 3.54 26.76 6.92
C ASP A 104 3.48 27.35 5.50
N GLU A 105 2.38 28.04 5.13
CA GLU A 105 2.26 28.70 3.83
C GLU A 105 3.16 29.94 3.81
N PRO A 106 4.11 30.06 2.84
CA PRO A 106 4.95 31.23 2.74
C PRO A 106 4.09 32.47 2.46
N GLU A 107 4.37 33.59 3.13
CA GLU A 107 3.69 34.84 2.82
C GLU A 107 3.92 35.20 1.34
N PRO A 108 2.88 35.68 0.63
CA PRO A 108 3.03 36.08 -0.75
C PRO A 108 4.09 37.19 -0.84
N GLU A 109 4.96 37.10 -1.83
CA GLU A 109 5.93 38.17 -2.11
C GLU A 109 5.16 39.45 -2.48
N ASP A 110 5.38 40.53 -1.72
CA ASP A 110 4.86 41.85 -2.06
C ASP A 110 5.50 42.29 -3.39
N SER A 111 4.76 42.15 -4.49
CA SER A 111 5.12 42.75 -5.76
C SER A 111 4.75 44.24 -5.71
N ASP A 112 5.65 45.07 -5.19
CA ASP A 112 5.60 46.51 -5.41
C ASP A 112 5.92 46.79 -6.90
N ASP A 113 4.94 46.57 -7.78
CA ASP A 113 4.95 47.14 -9.13
C ASP A 113 4.39 48.56 -9.07
N ASP A 114 5.14 49.45 -8.42
CA ASP A 114 5.03 50.89 -8.63
C ASP A 114 6.02 51.31 -9.74
N GLY A 115 5.78 50.81 -10.95
CA GLY A 115 6.46 51.26 -12.16
C GLY A 115 5.85 52.54 -12.71
N ASP A 116 6.17 53.69 -12.12
CA ASP A 116 6.00 55.01 -12.75
C ASP A 116 7.16 55.27 -13.73
N GLY A 117 6.83 55.67 -14.97
CA GLY A 117 7.80 56.04 -16.02
C GLY A 117 7.18 56.17 -17.42
#